data_AF-A0A3D0CA34-F1
#
_entry.id   AF-A0A3D0CA34-F1
#
_cell.length_a   1.000
_cell.length_b   1.000
_cell.length_c   1.000
_cell.angle_alpha   90.00
_cell.angle_beta   90.00
_cell.angle_gamma   90.00
#
_symmetry.space_group_name_H-M   'P 1'
#
loop_
_entity.id
_entity.type
_entity.pdbx_description
1 polymer ?
#
loop_
_entity_poly.entity_id
_entity_poly.type
_entity_poly.pdbx_seq_one_letter_code
_entity_poly.pdbx_strand_id
1 'polypeptide(L)'
;MDGVTRWSIDVSNAQLTATSDWFKVTNNKIEARDVDGQVDWLSEIIDIQGKNDLNISVLAEESGTLESADFFDLSYSIDGAPFVKVENWQGKGSSSHTLIDDFTSATITQSIAEGSTLQIKASMANNSGSEYIRLDNVLVTSGIEDGGGDSGQGPIIDACFNCPDLSPIEDAAEFDDATYYAAVFNAIDSVQSTEVIKTNINEVISANHKQLTYSEAWTALTVTDEDPLNPDNVILFYRGISKAKNSNGSGSQSTNPDNWNREHVWAKSHGFPSSSAMAYSDIHHLRPTDISVNSSRGNLDFDNSDAPLPESPENRVDGNSFEPRDAVKGDVARIVLYMDTRYAGLDS
;
A
#
# COMPACT_ATOMS: atom_id res chain seq x y z
N MET A 1 -1.79 11.80 3.09
CA MET A 1 -2.92 12.19 2.24
C MET A 1 -3.95 11.08 2.34
N ASP A 2 -5.21 11.41 2.56
CA ASP A 2 -6.28 10.41 2.39
C ASP A 2 -6.21 9.90 0.94
N GLY A 3 -6.37 8.59 0.75
CA GLY A 3 -6.21 7.94 -0.55
C GLY A 3 -7.08 8.58 -1.64
N VAL A 4 -6.69 8.41 -2.89
CA VAL A 4 -7.47 8.90 -4.05
C VAL A 4 -8.72 8.03 -4.20
N THR A 5 -9.84 8.46 -3.63
CA THR A 5 -11.03 7.62 -3.47
C THR A 5 -12.12 7.89 -4.51
N ARG A 6 -12.13 9.08 -5.10
CA ARG A 6 -13.17 9.47 -6.07
C ARG A 6 -12.58 9.64 -7.45
N TRP A 7 -13.26 9.05 -8.42
CA TRP A 7 -12.89 9.09 -9.83
C TRP A 7 -14.12 9.39 -10.70
N SER A 8 -13.87 10.02 -11.85
CA SER A 8 -14.83 10.23 -12.92
C SER A 8 -14.35 9.58 -14.21
N ILE A 9 -15.28 9.23 -15.10
CA ILE A 9 -14.97 8.61 -16.39
C ILE A 9 -15.28 9.58 -17.53
N ASP A 10 -14.42 9.57 -18.55
CA ASP A 10 -14.70 10.10 -19.87
C ASP A 10 -14.55 8.98 -20.91
N VAL A 11 -15.66 8.66 -21.55
CA VAL A 11 -15.75 7.63 -22.61
C VAL A 11 -16.16 8.23 -23.94
N SER A 12 -16.05 9.55 -24.09
CA SER A 12 -16.49 10.28 -25.28
C SER A 12 -15.77 9.86 -26.56
N ASN A 13 -14.57 9.28 -26.45
CA ASN A 13 -13.78 8.77 -27.56
C ASN A 13 -13.86 7.24 -27.74
N ALA A 14 -14.69 6.55 -26.95
CA ALA A 14 -14.86 5.10 -27.02
C ALA A 14 -16.03 4.69 -27.93
N GLN A 15 -16.02 3.45 -28.41
CA GLN A 15 -17.13 2.86 -29.15
C GLN A 15 -17.65 1.58 -28.49
N LEU A 16 -18.26 1.72 -27.32
CA LEU A 16 -18.80 0.61 -26.50
C LEU A 16 -20.09 0.00 -27.10
N THR A 17 -19.96 -0.71 -28.22
CA THR A 17 -21.07 -1.23 -29.03
C THR A 17 -21.27 -2.74 -28.96
N ALA A 18 -20.23 -3.51 -28.64
CA ALA A 18 -20.31 -4.95 -28.45
C ALA A 18 -20.45 -5.34 -26.97
N THR A 19 -20.83 -6.60 -26.74
CA THR A 19 -20.99 -7.13 -25.38
C THR A 19 -19.66 -7.39 -24.67
N SER A 20 -18.57 -7.37 -25.43
CA SER A 20 -17.22 -7.45 -24.89
C SER A 20 -16.80 -6.14 -24.21
N ASP A 21 -17.42 -5.04 -24.60
CA ASP A 21 -16.97 -3.69 -24.33
C ASP A 21 -17.37 -3.26 -22.93
N TRP A 22 -16.38 -2.89 -22.13
CA TRP A 22 -16.65 -2.18 -20.89
C TRP A 22 -15.48 -1.35 -20.42
N PHE A 23 -15.85 -0.35 -19.63
CA PHE A 23 -14.96 0.45 -18.83
C PHE A 23 -15.58 0.61 -17.45
N LYS A 24 -15.07 -0.12 -16.46
CA LYS A 24 -15.71 -0.24 -15.14
C LYS A 24 -14.72 -0.66 -14.07
N VAL A 25 -15.14 -0.53 -12.81
CA VAL A 25 -14.48 -1.21 -11.70
C VAL A 25 -14.97 -2.65 -11.62
N THR A 26 -14.06 -3.62 -11.59
CA THR A 26 -14.34 -5.04 -11.42
C THR A 26 -13.27 -5.69 -10.56
N ASN A 27 -13.67 -6.54 -9.61
CA ASN A 27 -12.74 -7.17 -8.65
C ASN A 27 -11.79 -6.17 -7.97
N ASN A 28 -12.33 -5.00 -7.56
CA ASN A 28 -11.60 -3.88 -6.95
C ASN A 28 -10.54 -3.21 -7.85
N LYS A 29 -10.47 -3.55 -9.14
CA LYS A 29 -9.59 -2.91 -10.12
C LYS A 29 -10.39 -2.08 -11.09
N ILE A 30 -9.84 -0.94 -11.50
CA ILE A 30 -10.32 -0.21 -12.66
C ILE A 30 -9.91 -1.02 -13.91
N GLU A 31 -10.82 -1.25 -14.86
CA GLU A 31 -10.55 -2.09 -16.05
C GLU A 31 -11.18 -1.50 -17.32
N ALA A 32 -10.43 -1.56 -18.42
CA ALA A 32 -10.87 -1.34 -19.79
C ALA A 32 -10.74 -2.61 -20.62
N ARG A 33 -11.80 -2.99 -21.33
CA ARG A 33 -11.86 -4.09 -22.29
C ARG A 33 -12.65 -3.66 -23.51
N ASP A 34 -12.07 -3.88 -24.68
CA ASP A 34 -12.69 -3.67 -25.99
C ASP A 34 -13.36 -2.30 -26.08
N VAL A 35 -12.61 -1.25 -25.76
CA VAL A 35 -13.15 0.11 -25.63
C VAL A 35 -13.23 0.83 -26.98
N ASP A 36 -12.61 0.27 -28.02
CA ASP A 36 -12.64 0.75 -29.40
C ASP A 36 -12.32 2.26 -29.53
N GLY A 37 -11.37 2.70 -28.71
CA GLY A 37 -10.99 4.10 -28.58
C GLY A 37 -10.45 4.40 -27.19
N GLN A 38 -10.05 5.65 -26.98
CA GLN A 38 -9.50 6.06 -25.70
C GLN A 38 -10.60 6.29 -24.67
N VAL A 39 -10.40 5.75 -23.48
CA VAL A 39 -11.20 6.02 -22.28
C VAL A 39 -10.32 6.58 -21.18
N ASP A 40 -10.85 7.53 -20.40
CA ASP A 40 -10.09 8.21 -19.34
C ASP A 40 -10.78 8.01 -17.99
N TRP A 41 -9.99 7.63 -16.97
CA TRP A 41 -10.33 7.83 -15.57
C TRP A 41 -9.63 9.08 -15.05
N LEU A 42 -10.37 10.02 -14.49
CA LEU A 42 -9.85 11.22 -13.85
C LEU A 42 -10.09 11.14 -12.35
N SER A 43 -9.05 11.34 -11.56
CA SER A 43 -9.18 11.44 -10.11
C SER A 43 -9.96 12.70 -9.72
N GLU A 44 -10.40 12.74 -8.47
CA GLU A 44 -10.70 14.00 -7.81
C GLU A 44 -9.49 14.95 -7.83
N ILE A 45 -9.76 16.23 -7.57
CA ILE A 45 -8.71 17.21 -7.33
C ILE A 45 -8.16 16.95 -5.92
N ILE A 46 -6.86 16.66 -5.86
CA ILE A 46 -6.12 16.36 -4.64
C ILE A 46 -5.43 17.65 -4.18
N ASP A 47 -5.60 18.01 -2.91
CA ASP A 47 -4.89 19.13 -2.30
C ASP A 47 -3.44 18.73 -2.02
N ILE A 48 -2.51 19.43 -2.68
CA ILE A 48 -1.06 19.26 -2.50
C ILE A 48 -0.41 20.55 -1.98
N GLN A 49 -1.20 21.52 -1.52
CA GLN A 49 -0.68 22.81 -1.09
C GLN A 49 0.30 22.65 0.08
N GLY A 50 1.50 23.20 -0.11
CA GLY A 50 2.57 23.15 0.90
C GLY A 50 3.12 21.75 1.15
N LYS A 51 2.95 20.83 0.20
CA LYS A 51 3.59 19.51 0.18
C LYS A 51 4.83 19.55 -0.72
N ASN A 52 5.89 18.89 -0.28
CA ASN A 52 7.13 18.75 -1.04
C ASN A 52 7.28 17.28 -1.48
N ASP A 53 8.34 17.01 -2.25
CA ASP A 53 8.75 15.64 -2.63
C ASP A 53 7.58 14.74 -3.05
N LEU A 54 6.69 15.30 -3.85
CA LEU A 54 5.46 14.63 -4.25
C LEU A 54 5.77 13.51 -5.24
N ASN A 55 5.16 12.36 -5.05
CA ASN A 55 5.27 11.23 -5.97
C ASN A 55 3.90 10.58 -6.18
N ILE A 56 3.63 10.18 -7.43
CA ILE A 56 2.51 9.31 -7.77
C ILE A 56 3.07 7.92 -8.03
N SER A 57 2.43 6.90 -7.47
CA SER A 57 2.63 5.51 -7.85
C SER A 57 1.31 4.91 -8.31
N VAL A 58 1.33 4.16 -9.42
CA VAL A 58 0.17 3.41 -9.93
C VAL A 58 0.60 2.06 -10.46
N LEU A 59 -0.18 1.02 -10.17
CA LEU A 59 0.00 -0.30 -10.77
C LEU A 59 -0.86 -0.41 -12.03
N ALA A 60 -0.22 -0.54 -13.19
CA ALA A 60 -0.85 -0.89 -14.44
C ALA A 60 -0.63 -2.38 -14.73
N GLU A 61 -1.68 -3.09 -15.11
CA GLU A 61 -1.62 -4.52 -15.45
C GLU A 61 -2.39 -4.79 -16.73
N GLU A 62 -1.93 -5.74 -17.52
CA GLU A 62 -2.63 -6.24 -18.69
C GLU A 62 -2.97 -7.74 -18.59
N SER A 63 -3.84 -8.19 -19.48
CA SER A 63 -4.02 -9.60 -19.80
C SER A 63 -4.48 -9.71 -21.24
N GLY A 64 -3.90 -10.63 -22.00
CA GLY A 64 -4.18 -10.78 -23.43
C GLY A 64 -2.88 -10.72 -24.22
N THR A 65 -2.99 -10.41 -25.50
CA THR A 65 -1.85 -10.05 -26.35
C THR A 65 -2.15 -8.67 -26.88
N LEU A 66 -1.57 -7.65 -26.28
CA LEU A 66 -1.79 -6.28 -26.69
C LEU A 66 -1.00 -6.01 -27.98
N GLU A 67 -1.44 -5.01 -28.73
CA GLU A 67 -0.75 -4.52 -29.91
C GLU A 67 -0.18 -3.13 -29.65
N SER A 68 0.72 -2.67 -30.54
CA SER A 68 1.32 -1.33 -30.42
C SER A 68 0.33 -0.15 -30.40
N ALA A 69 -0.95 -0.39 -30.74
CA ALA A 69 -2.01 0.59 -30.67
C ALA A 69 -2.74 0.59 -29.31
N ASP A 70 -2.59 -0.46 -28.53
CA ASP A 70 -3.15 -0.59 -27.19
C ASP A 70 -2.18 0.00 -26.19
N PHE A 71 -2.72 0.75 -25.24
CA PHE A 71 -1.88 1.53 -24.35
C PHE A 71 -2.54 1.75 -22.99
N PHE A 72 -1.67 1.97 -22.02
CA PHE A 72 -1.98 2.61 -20.76
C PHE A 72 -1.15 3.88 -20.64
N ASP A 73 -1.81 5.01 -20.41
CA ASP A 73 -1.16 6.30 -20.19
C ASP A 73 -1.45 6.84 -18.80
N LEU A 74 -0.39 7.11 -18.05
CA LEU A 74 -0.45 7.94 -16.85
C LEU A 74 -0.19 9.40 -17.22
N SER A 75 -1.09 10.28 -16.80
CA SER A 75 -0.93 11.73 -16.90
C SER A 75 -1.32 12.42 -15.61
N TYR A 76 -0.78 13.62 -15.39
CA TYR A 76 -1.08 14.44 -14.23
C TYR A 76 -1.22 15.92 -14.60
N SER A 77 -2.00 16.66 -13.81
CA SER A 77 -2.19 18.10 -13.94
C SER A 77 -1.92 18.75 -12.58
N ILE A 78 -1.14 19.83 -12.58
CA ILE A 78 -0.86 20.64 -11.39
C ILE A 78 -1.55 21.99 -11.58
N ASP A 79 -2.29 22.45 -10.59
CA ASP A 79 -2.94 23.77 -10.58
C ASP A 79 -3.83 24.05 -11.80
N GLY A 80 -4.48 22.99 -12.31
CA GLY A 80 -5.35 23.05 -13.49
C GLY A 80 -4.60 23.31 -14.80
N ALA A 81 -3.27 23.14 -14.83
CA ALA A 81 -2.49 23.15 -16.05
C ALA A 81 -2.91 22.01 -17.01
N PRO A 82 -2.58 22.09 -18.30
CA PRO A 82 -2.76 20.96 -19.21
C PRO A 82 -2.09 19.68 -18.65
N PHE A 83 -2.74 18.54 -18.86
CA PHE A 83 -2.19 17.26 -18.42
C PHE A 83 -0.84 16.97 -19.09
N VAL A 84 0.14 16.60 -18.25
CA VAL A 84 1.46 16.14 -18.64
C VAL A 84 1.47 14.62 -18.56
N LYS A 85 1.91 13.95 -19.63
CA LYS A 85 1.99 12.49 -19.71
C LYS A 85 3.36 12.00 -19.24
N VAL A 86 3.37 10.85 -18.56
CA VAL A 86 4.60 10.10 -18.29
C VAL A 86 4.94 9.29 -19.54
N GLU A 87 5.87 9.75 -20.37
CA GLU A 87 6.17 9.09 -21.64
C GLU A 87 7.21 7.98 -21.48
N ASN A 88 7.06 6.91 -22.26
CA ASN A 88 8.04 5.82 -22.40
C ASN A 88 8.56 5.26 -21.08
N TRP A 89 7.67 4.87 -20.17
CA TRP A 89 8.04 4.44 -18.83
C TRP A 89 8.98 3.24 -18.88
N GLN A 90 10.21 3.43 -18.42
CA GLN A 90 11.28 2.41 -18.41
C GLN A 90 11.49 1.69 -19.76
N GLY A 91 11.20 2.37 -20.88
CA GLY A 91 11.34 1.79 -22.22
C GLY A 91 10.19 0.88 -22.67
N LYS A 92 9.13 0.73 -21.86
CA LYS A 92 7.93 -0.06 -22.19
C LYS A 92 6.86 0.73 -22.96
N GLY A 93 7.15 1.98 -23.33
CA GLY A 93 6.19 2.87 -23.98
C GLY A 93 6.76 3.49 -25.26
N SER A 94 6.33 4.70 -25.55
CA SER A 94 6.83 5.51 -26.65
C SER A 94 6.86 6.99 -26.28
N SER A 95 7.32 7.85 -27.18
CA SER A 95 7.20 9.32 -27.02
C SER A 95 5.75 9.83 -27.03
N SER A 96 4.77 8.94 -27.13
CA SER A 96 3.35 9.30 -27.12
C SER A 96 2.57 8.54 -26.05
N HIS A 97 3.17 7.54 -25.42
CA HIS A 97 2.48 6.65 -24.49
C HIS A 97 3.35 6.22 -23.32
N THR A 98 2.73 6.02 -22.15
CA THR A 98 3.41 5.54 -20.94
C THR A 98 3.81 4.09 -21.10
N LEU A 99 2.85 3.23 -21.45
CA LEU A 99 3.00 1.80 -21.75
C LEU A 99 2.24 1.47 -23.03
N ILE A 100 2.81 0.64 -23.88
CA ILE A 100 2.18 0.10 -25.11
C ILE A 100 2.49 -1.37 -25.22
N ASP A 101 1.72 -2.08 -26.07
CA ASP A 101 1.99 -3.50 -26.39
C ASP A 101 1.97 -4.38 -25.11
N ASP A 102 2.56 -5.57 -25.15
CA ASP A 102 2.63 -6.51 -24.03
C ASP A 102 3.52 -6.02 -22.86
N PHE A 103 2.98 -5.19 -21.96
CA PHE A 103 3.73 -4.61 -20.82
C PHE A 103 3.66 -5.41 -19.51
N THR A 104 2.87 -6.49 -19.49
CA THR A 104 2.56 -7.38 -18.38
C THR A 104 2.00 -6.69 -17.13
N SER A 105 2.89 -6.27 -16.24
CA SER A 105 2.59 -5.54 -15.03
C SER A 105 3.70 -4.51 -14.81
N ALA A 106 3.32 -3.29 -14.48
CA ALA A 106 4.25 -2.20 -14.27
C ALA A 106 3.74 -1.25 -13.19
N THR A 107 4.56 -1.03 -12.16
CA THR A 107 4.37 0.07 -11.23
C THR A 107 5.03 1.32 -11.82
N ILE A 108 4.21 2.29 -12.22
CA ILE A 108 4.68 3.57 -12.77
C ILE A 108 4.80 4.54 -11.62
N THR A 109 5.97 5.16 -11.47
CA THR A 109 6.21 6.20 -10.47
C THR A 109 6.54 7.53 -11.14
N GLN A 110 6.06 8.64 -10.59
CA GLN A 110 6.31 9.96 -11.16
C GLN A 110 6.42 11.01 -10.07
N SER A 111 7.58 11.67 -10.01
CA SER A 111 7.76 12.84 -9.15
C SER A 111 6.95 14.02 -9.68
N ILE A 112 6.29 14.73 -8.78
CA ILE A 112 5.38 15.84 -9.08
C ILE A 112 5.99 17.12 -8.51
N ALA A 113 5.94 18.19 -9.29
CA ALA A 113 6.40 19.48 -8.83
C ALA A 113 5.46 20.04 -7.74
N GLU A 114 5.98 20.93 -6.90
CA GLU A 114 5.17 21.67 -5.93
C GLU A 114 4.02 22.42 -6.63
N GLY A 115 2.88 22.47 -5.96
CA GLY A 115 1.67 23.13 -6.44
C GLY A 115 0.63 23.23 -5.33
N SER A 116 -0.57 23.67 -5.69
CA SER A 116 -1.72 23.70 -4.77
C SER A 116 -2.66 22.53 -4.98
N THR A 117 -2.82 22.09 -6.23
CA THR A 117 -3.72 21.00 -6.59
C THR A 117 -3.09 20.04 -7.58
N LEU A 118 -3.42 18.76 -7.44
CA LEU A 118 -3.04 17.67 -8.33
C LEU A 118 -4.29 16.97 -8.86
N GLN A 119 -4.31 16.62 -10.14
CA GLN A 119 -5.27 15.69 -10.70
C GLN A 119 -4.55 14.63 -11.53
N ILE A 120 -4.94 13.36 -11.36
CA ILE A 120 -4.38 12.21 -12.05
C ILE A 120 -5.34 11.77 -13.13
N LYS A 121 -4.81 11.37 -14.28
CA LYS A 121 -5.57 10.79 -15.38
C LYS A 121 -4.92 9.50 -15.86
N ALA A 122 -5.68 8.42 -15.86
CA ALA A 122 -5.31 7.16 -16.49
C ALA A 122 -6.10 7.02 -17.78
N SER A 123 -5.41 7.00 -18.93
CA SER A 123 -6.03 6.81 -20.24
C SER A 123 -5.74 5.40 -20.73
N MET A 124 -6.73 4.71 -21.25
CA MET A 124 -6.61 3.32 -21.72
C MET A 124 -7.22 3.18 -23.11
N ALA A 125 -6.62 2.34 -23.95
CA ALA A 125 -7.24 1.87 -25.18
C ALA A 125 -6.85 0.41 -25.42
N ASN A 126 -7.85 -0.41 -25.75
CA ASN A 126 -7.70 -1.71 -26.40
C ASN A 126 -8.94 -2.00 -27.25
N ASN A 127 -8.80 -2.84 -28.27
CA ASN A 127 -9.80 -3.04 -29.34
C ASN A 127 -10.27 -4.50 -29.50
N SER A 128 -10.08 -5.29 -28.44
CA SER A 128 -10.26 -6.73 -28.47
C SER A 128 -10.96 -7.21 -27.21
N GLY A 129 -12.01 -8.02 -27.40
CA GLY A 129 -12.67 -8.72 -26.31
C GLY A 129 -11.77 -9.73 -25.57
N SER A 130 -10.56 -10.02 -26.01
CA SER A 130 -9.63 -10.90 -25.27
C SER A 130 -8.58 -10.15 -24.47
N GLU A 131 -8.52 -8.82 -24.58
CA GLU A 131 -7.53 -7.98 -23.91
C GLU A 131 -8.14 -7.17 -22.78
N TYR A 132 -7.32 -6.87 -21.79
CA TYR A 132 -7.73 -6.17 -20.59
C TYR A 132 -6.58 -5.28 -20.15
N ILE A 133 -6.89 -4.01 -19.86
CA ILE A 133 -5.96 -3.07 -19.23
C ILE A 133 -6.56 -2.69 -17.88
N ARG A 134 -5.75 -2.73 -16.83
CA ARG A 134 -6.18 -2.50 -15.45
C ARG A 134 -5.32 -1.48 -14.75
N LEU A 135 -5.95 -0.77 -13.83
CA LEU A 135 -5.32 0.13 -12.88
C LEU A 135 -5.70 -0.27 -11.46
N ASP A 136 -4.69 -0.30 -10.58
CA ASP A 136 -4.85 -0.49 -9.15
C ASP A 136 -3.72 0.23 -8.38
N ASN A 137 -3.76 0.19 -7.04
CA ASN A 137 -2.73 0.70 -6.14
C ASN A 137 -2.30 2.15 -6.44
N VAL A 138 -3.26 3.02 -6.74
CA VAL A 138 -2.99 4.45 -6.93
C VAL A 138 -2.64 5.07 -5.58
N LEU A 139 -1.41 5.57 -5.49
CA LEU A 139 -0.88 6.21 -4.29
C LEU A 139 -0.31 7.58 -4.67
N VAL A 140 -0.65 8.60 -3.87
CA VAL A 140 0.04 9.90 -3.90
C VAL A 140 0.72 10.07 -2.57
N THR A 141 2.03 10.19 -2.60
CA THR A 141 2.84 10.51 -1.43
C THR A 141 3.36 11.92 -1.54
N SER A 142 3.57 12.55 -0.40
CA SER A 142 4.44 13.71 -0.26
C SER A 142 5.53 13.29 0.70
N GLY A 143 6.78 13.49 0.33
CA GLY A 143 7.80 13.65 1.34
C GLY A 143 7.64 15.01 2.01
N ILE A 144 7.90 15.07 3.30
CA ILE A 144 8.74 16.17 3.73
C ILE A 144 10.12 15.84 3.09
N GLU A 145 11.01 16.79 2.79
CA GLU A 145 12.38 16.60 3.33
C GLU A 145 12.35 16.17 4.82
N ASP A 146 11.75 15.03 5.11
CA ASP A 146 12.20 14.15 6.14
C ASP A 146 13.33 13.38 5.46
N GLY A 147 14.40 13.10 6.19
CA GLY A 147 15.58 12.43 5.65
C GLY A 147 15.32 10.99 5.21
N GLY A 148 14.28 10.68 4.44
CA GLY A 148 13.93 9.36 3.90
C GLY A 148 14.61 9.04 2.57
N GLY A 149 15.51 9.91 2.10
CA GLY A 149 16.71 9.49 1.38
C GLY A 149 17.82 9.33 2.40
N ASP A 150 17.72 8.34 3.29
CA ASP A 150 18.68 8.22 4.36
C ASP A 150 19.95 7.50 3.91
N SER A 151 20.89 8.26 3.39
CA SER A 151 22.29 7.88 3.40
C SER A 151 22.84 7.92 4.84
N GLY A 152 22.50 6.92 5.67
CA GLY A 152 23.16 6.62 6.94
C GLY A 152 22.87 7.54 8.14
N GLN A 153 21.62 7.64 8.60
CA GLN A 153 21.28 8.24 9.88
C GLN A 153 21.81 7.35 10.99
N GLY A 154 22.19 8.02 12.08
CA GLY A 154 22.51 7.35 13.32
C GLY A 154 21.30 6.61 13.90
N PRO A 155 21.45 6.05 15.10
CA PRO A 155 20.33 5.41 15.79
C PRO A 155 19.14 6.37 15.93
N ILE A 156 17.93 5.84 15.77
CA ILE A 156 16.68 6.48 16.17
C ILE A 156 16.71 6.55 17.71
N ILE A 157 16.72 7.76 18.25
CA ILE A 157 16.80 8.02 19.69
C ILE A 157 15.55 8.76 20.18
N ASP A 158 15.17 8.51 21.44
CA ASP A 158 14.08 9.23 22.14
C ASP A 158 12.75 9.30 21.34
N ALA A 159 12.47 8.29 20.51
CA ALA A 159 11.37 8.32 19.55
C ALA A 159 9.97 8.35 20.21
N CYS A 160 9.86 7.80 21.41
CA CYS A 160 8.62 7.66 22.16
C CYS A 160 8.91 7.47 23.66
N PHE A 161 7.85 7.51 24.47
CA PHE A 161 8.01 7.35 25.91
C PHE A 161 8.42 5.91 26.25
N ASN A 162 9.56 5.76 26.92
CA ASN A 162 10.05 4.48 27.43
C ASN A 162 10.17 3.40 26.33
N CYS A 163 10.71 3.79 25.17
CA CYS A 163 11.12 2.87 24.11
C CYS A 163 12.64 2.94 23.90
N PRO A 164 13.28 1.83 23.51
CA PRO A 164 14.73 1.78 23.34
C PRO A 164 15.16 2.47 22.04
N ASP A 165 16.40 2.94 21.98
CA ASP A 165 16.99 3.40 20.72
C ASP A 165 17.06 2.26 19.71
N LEU A 166 16.94 2.57 18.42
CA LEU A 166 16.98 1.58 17.34
C LEU A 166 17.96 2.02 16.25
N SER A 167 19.00 1.23 16.03
CA SER A 167 19.95 1.48 14.94
C SER A 167 19.43 0.95 13.62
N PRO A 168 19.67 1.66 12.50
CA PRO A 168 19.50 1.10 11.17
C PRO A 168 20.31 -0.18 10.99
N ILE A 169 19.76 -1.10 10.21
CA ILE A 169 20.35 -2.42 9.98
C ILE A 169 20.86 -2.60 8.55
N GLU A 170 20.24 -1.92 7.60
CA GLU A 170 20.55 -1.90 6.17
C GLU A 170 20.11 -0.55 5.60
N ASP A 171 20.72 -0.13 4.49
CA ASP A 171 20.33 1.06 3.75
C ASP A 171 19.23 0.71 2.74
N ALA A 172 18.06 1.34 2.87
CA ALA A 172 16.95 1.13 1.96
C ALA A 172 17.28 1.55 0.51
N ALA A 173 18.23 2.47 0.31
CA ALA A 173 18.69 2.87 -1.02
C ALA A 173 19.52 1.78 -1.73
N GLU A 174 20.04 0.80 -1.00
CA GLU A 174 20.73 -0.36 -1.56
C GLU A 174 19.78 -1.51 -1.93
N PHE A 175 18.49 -1.38 -1.61
CA PHE A 175 17.48 -2.36 -2.01
C PHE A 175 17.24 -2.33 -3.52
N ASP A 176 17.42 -3.48 -4.17
CA ASP A 176 17.12 -3.72 -5.58
C ASP A 176 16.14 -4.89 -5.68
N ASP A 177 14.92 -4.59 -6.12
CA ASP A 177 13.83 -5.57 -6.22
C ASP A 177 14.11 -6.65 -7.26
N ALA A 178 14.75 -6.29 -8.39
CA ALA A 178 15.12 -7.22 -9.44
C ALA A 178 16.12 -8.26 -8.94
N THR A 179 17.03 -7.85 -8.06
CA THR A 179 17.98 -8.75 -7.40
C THR A 179 17.32 -9.53 -6.26
N TYR A 180 16.59 -8.84 -5.38
CA TYR A 180 15.99 -9.43 -4.18
C TYR A 180 14.96 -10.51 -4.54
N TYR A 181 14.07 -10.24 -5.51
CA TYR A 181 13.02 -11.16 -5.94
C TYR A 181 13.38 -11.99 -7.17
N ALA A 182 14.64 -12.01 -7.61
CA ALA A 182 15.08 -12.69 -8.84
C ALA A 182 14.58 -14.14 -8.94
N ALA A 183 14.67 -14.92 -7.87
CA ALA A 183 14.22 -16.32 -7.85
C ALA A 183 12.69 -16.46 -7.98
N VAL A 184 11.94 -15.49 -7.43
CA VAL A 184 10.48 -15.44 -7.54
C VAL A 184 10.07 -15.10 -8.96
N PHE A 185 10.65 -14.05 -9.55
CA PHE A 185 10.38 -13.64 -10.93
C PHE A 185 10.71 -14.75 -11.92
N ASN A 186 11.87 -15.39 -11.79
CA ASN A 186 12.23 -16.54 -12.65
C ASN A 186 11.22 -17.70 -12.55
N ALA A 187 10.66 -17.97 -11.36
CA ALA A 187 9.66 -19.01 -11.19
C ALA A 187 8.32 -18.63 -11.82
N ILE A 188 7.92 -17.36 -11.74
CA ILE A 188 6.72 -16.83 -12.40
C ILE A 188 6.88 -16.88 -13.92
N ASP A 189 7.98 -16.35 -14.46
CA ASP A 189 8.25 -16.27 -15.90
C ASP A 189 8.37 -17.65 -16.55
N SER A 190 8.90 -18.61 -15.80
CA SER A 190 8.99 -20.01 -16.23
C SER A 190 7.68 -20.80 -16.00
N VAL A 191 6.61 -20.13 -15.56
CA VAL A 191 5.28 -20.70 -15.30
C VAL A 191 5.36 -21.92 -14.38
N GLN A 192 6.16 -21.82 -13.32
CA GLN A 192 6.26 -22.87 -12.32
C GLN A 192 4.98 -22.97 -11.49
N SER A 193 4.82 -24.07 -10.76
CA SER A 193 3.62 -24.26 -9.94
C SER A 193 3.52 -23.21 -8.83
N THR A 194 2.30 -22.91 -8.42
CA THR A 194 2.02 -22.00 -7.30
C THR A 194 2.78 -22.38 -6.03
N GLU A 195 2.96 -23.67 -5.78
CA GLU A 195 3.73 -24.16 -4.62
C GLU A 195 5.20 -23.71 -4.69
N VAL A 196 5.83 -23.83 -5.85
CA VAL A 196 7.23 -23.40 -6.02
C VAL A 196 7.36 -21.89 -5.90
N ILE A 197 6.42 -21.13 -6.48
CA ILE A 197 6.41 -19.67 -6.33
C ILE A 197 6.27 -19.28 -4.85
N LYS A 198 5.37 -19.93 -4.10
CA LYS A 198 5.21 -19.70 -2.65
C LYS A 198 6.47 -20.04 -1.87
N THR A 199 7.12 -21.17 -2.16
CA THR A 199 8.40 -21.54 -1.54
C THR A 199 9.46 -20.48 -1.80
N ASN A 200 9.63 -20.05 -3.05
CA ASN A 200 10.63 -19.01 -3.39
C ASN A 200 10.34 -17.68 -2.70
N ILE A 201 9.07 -17.29 -2.58
CA ILE A 201 8.68 -16.10 -1.83
C ILE A 201 9.08 -16.26 -0.36
N ASN A 202 8.68 -17.37 0.28
CA ASN A 202 9.00 -17.66 1.69
C ASN A 202 10.51 -17.62 1.95
N GLU A 203 11.31 -18.26 1.10
CA GLU A 203 12.77 -18.29 1.22
C GLU A 203 13.37 -16.87 1.17
N VAL A 204 12.96 -16.07 0.19
CA VAL A 204 13.47 -14.70 0.00
C VAL A 204 13.08 -13.79 1.18
N ILE A 205 11.82 -13.81 1.62
CA ILE A 205 11.35 -12.94 2.71
C ILE A 205 11.80 -13.43 4.11
N SER A 206 12.26 -14.67 4.22
CA SER A 206 12.87 -15.20 5.45
C SER A 206 14.37 -14.92 5.51
N ALA A 207 15.02 -14.76 4.35
CA ALA A 207 16.44 -14.46 4.27
C ALA A 207 16.75 -13.11 4.90
N ASN A 208 17.82 -13.06 5.70
CA ASN A 208 18.33 -11.85 6.37
C ASN A 208 17.31 -11.13 7.25
N HIS A 209 16.21 -11.79 7.65
CA HIS A 209 15.22 -11.21 8.53
C HIS A 209 15.84 -10.85 9.89
N LYS A 210 15.81 -9.57 10.23
CA LYS A 210 16.22 -9.09 11.55
C LYS A 210 15.03 -9.10 12.50
N GLN A 211 15.02 -10.04 13.44
CA GLN A 211 14.05 -10.01 14.52
C GLN A 211 14.35 -8.85 15.48
N LEU A 212 13.40 -7.92 15.58
CA LEU A 212 13.38 -6.89 16.64
C LEU A 212 12.87 -7.50 17.94
N THR A 213 13.29 -6.96 19.08
CA THR A 213 12.60 -7.21 20.34
C THR A 213 11.23 -6.53 20.33
N TYR A 214 10.30 -7.06 21.12
CA TYR A 214 8.98 -6.44 21.21
C TYR A 214 9.06 -4.98 21.68
N SER A 215 10.03 -4.62 22.53
CA SER A 215 10.25 -3.24 22.96
C SER A 215 10.77 -2.34 21.84
N GLU A 216 11.70 -2.81 21.00
CA GLU A 216 12.20 -2.06 19.82
C GLU A 216 11.10 -1.80 18.79
N ALA A 217 10.07 -2.66 18.72
CA ALA A 217 8.91 -2.40 17.87
C ALA A 217 8.17 -1.10 18.24
N TRP A 218 8.26 -0.60 19.47
CA TRP A 218 7.73 0.74 19.77
C TRP A 218 8.41 1.82 18.91
N THR A 219 9.74 1.78 18.87
CA THR A 219 10.59 2.75 18.16
C THR A 219 10.40 2.61 16.67
N ALA A 220 10.41 1.39 16.13
CA ALA A 220 10.20 1.15 14.71
C ALA A 220 8.86 1.72 14.20
N LEU A 221 7.77 1.51 14.96
CA LEU A 221 6.43 2.00 14.57
C LEU A 221 6.31 3.52 14.60
N THR A 222 7.22 4.24 15.27
CA THR A 222 7.25 5.70 15.16
C THR A 222 7.72 6.17 13.79
N VAL A 223 8.43 5.32 13.04
CA VAL A 223 8.92 5.62 11.70
C VAL A 223 7.99 5.04 10.64
N THR A 224 7.63 3.76 10.75
CA THR A 224 6.81 3.09 9.72
C THR A 224 5.39 3.62 9.58
N ASP A 225 4.88 4.23 10.65
CA ASP A 225 3.51 4.76 10.71
C ASP A 225 3.51 6.25 11.07
N GLU A 226 4.63 6.95 10.84
CA GLU A 226 4.74 8.40 11.06
C GLU A 226 3.63 9.15 10.30
N ASP A 227 3.05 10.17 10.93
CA ASP A 227 2.14 11.06 10.23
C ASP A 227 2.95 11.97 9.28
N PRO A 228 2.76 11.86 7.95
CA PRO A 228 3.51 12.67 6.98
C PRO A 228 3.21 14.17 7.08
N LEU A 229 2.18 14.57 7.83
CA LEU A 229 1.84 15.96 8.09
C LEU A 229 2.32 16.46 9.46
N ASN A 230 2.76 15.55 10.32
CA ASN A 230 3.25 15.87 11.66
C ASN A 230 4.21 14.79 12.16
N PRO A 231 5.54 14.97 11.98
CA PRO A 231 6.53 13.95 12.34
C PRO A 231 6.63 13.69 13.87
N ASP A 232 5.99 14.49 14.72
CA ASP A 232 5.88 14.20 16.16
C ASP A 232 4.82 13.12 16.47
N ASN A 233 4.06 12.70 15.45
CA ASN A 233 2.90 11.81 15.57
C ASN A 233 3.03 10.55 14.70
N VAL A 234 2.20 9.56 15.02
CA VAL A 234 1.90 8.39 14.19
C VAL A 234 0.43 8.40 13.78
N ILE A 235 0.09 7.78 12.66
CA ILE A 235 -1.30 7.53 12.25
C ILE A 235 -1.79 6.23 12.88
N LEU A 236 -2.86 6.29 13.68
CA LEU A 236 -3.45 5.11 14.29
C LEU A 236 -4.20 4.28 13.25
N PHE A 237 -3.84 3.01 13.11
CA PHE A 237 -4.22 2.15 11.99
C PHE A 237 -5.75 2.08 11.76
N TYR A 238 -6.51 1.66 12.77
CA TYR A 238 -7.98 1.54 12.67
C TYR A 238 -8.72 2.87 12.77
N ARG A 239 -8.15 3.90 13.41
CA ARG A 239 -8.84 5.20 13.59
C ARG A 239 -8.52 6.21 12.48
N GLY A 240 -7.40 6.06 11.78
CA GLY A 240 -6.90 7.03 10.80
C GLY A 240 -6.51 8.38 11.40
N ILE A 241 -6.36 8.49 12.72
CA ILE A 241 -6.06 9.76 13.40
C ILE A 241 -4.58 9.91 13.71
N SER A 242 -4.10 11.14 13.63
CA SER A 242 -2.77 11.53 14.07
C SER A 242 -2.66 11.56 15.60
N LYS A 243 -1.70 10.82 16.16
CA LYS A 243 -1.49 10.67 17.61
C LYS A 243 -0.03 10.84 17.97
N ALA A 244 0.26 11.60 19.02
CA ALA A 244 1.63 11.83 19.47
C ALA A 244 2.40 10.53 19.72
N LYS A 245 3.64 10.44 19.20
CA LYS A 245 4.56 9.31 19.43
C LYS A 245 4.77 9.05 20.91
N ASN A 246 4.84 10.11 21.71
CA ASN A 246 4.97 10.04 23.18
C ASN A 246 3.73 9.57 23.94
N SER A 247 2.58 9.43 23.28
CA SER A 247 1.36 8.85 23.85
C SER A 247 1.28 7.34 23.63
N ASN A 248 2.42 6.65 23.56
CA ASN A 248 2.46 5.20 23.53
C ASN A 248 2.14 4.63 24.91
N GLY A 249 1.32 3.57 24.94
CA GLY A 249 0.85 2.87 26.13
C GLY A 249 1.92 2.00 26.77
N SER A 250 3.09 2.55 27.07
CA SER A 250 4.21 1.85 27.71
C SER A 250 4.40 2.32 29.16
N GLY A 251 5.01 1.47 30.01
CA GLY A 251 5.31 1.84 31.39
C GLY A 251 4.09 2.39 32.15
N SER A 252 4.23 3.57 32.76
CA SER A 252 3.15 4.24 33.49
C SER A 252 1.99 4.72 32.61
N GLN A 253 2.14 4.72 31.29
CA GLN A 253 1.14 5.13 30.31
C GLN A 253 0.28 3.96 29.79
N SER A 254 0.57 2.72 30.21
CA SER A 254 -0.06 1.49 29.69
C SER A 254 -1.53 1.30 30.00
N THR A 255 -2.08 2.06 30.95
CA THR A 255 -3.49 1.96 31.36
C THR A 255 -4.38 3.05 30.78
N ASN A 256 -3.81 4.01 30.03
CA ASN A 256 -4.61 5.06 29.39
C ASN A 256 -5.25 4.51 28.11
N PRO A 257 -6.58 4.34 28.02
CA PRO A 257 -7.24 3.80 26.84
C PRO A 257 -7.04 4.67 25.59
N ASP A 258 -6.88 5.98 25.77
CA ASP A 258 -6.66 6.92 24.65
C ASP A 258 -5.22 6.88 24.11
N ASN A 259 -4.30 6.16 24.75
CA ASN A 259 -2.94 5.99 24.26
C ASN A 259 -2.89 4.92 23.17
N TRP A 260 -1.83 4.94 22.36
CA TRP A 260 -1.66 3.93 21.31
C TRP A 260 -0.83 2.75 21.81
N ASN A 261 -1.20 1.54 21.41
CA ASN A 261 -0.44 0.33 21.60
C ASN A 261 -0.12 -0.35 20.26
N ARG A 262 0.53 -1.50 20.33
CA ARG A 262 0.86 -2.32 19.16
C ARG A 262 -0.25 -3.33 18.96
N GLU A 263 -0.96 -3.17 17.86
CA GLU A 263 -1.93 -4.14 17.38
C GLU A 263 -1.23 -5.30 16.69
N HIS A 264 -1.57 -6.53 17.06
CA HIS A 264 -1.18 -7.74 16.35
C HIS A 264 -2.23 -8.00 15.27
N VAL A 265 -2.06 -7.43 14.08
CA VAL A 265 -3.07 -7.54 13.00
C VAL A 265 -3.36 -9.01 12.71
N TRP A 266 -2.33 -9.87 12.64
CA TRP A 266 -2.55 -11.31 12.85
C TRP A 266 -2.61 -11.60 14.35
N ALA A 267 -3.80 -11.93 14.86
CA ALA A 267 -4.00 -12.15 16.28
C ALA A 267 -3.09 -13.28 16.80
N LYS A 268 -2.30 -13.00 17.86
CA LYS A 268 -1.38 -13.99 18.47
C LYS A 268 -2.04 -15.33 18.82
N SER A 269 -3.32 -15.33 19.15
CA SER A 269 -4.09 -16.55 19.44
C SER A 269 -4.24 -17.47 18.23
N HIS A 270 -4.00 -16.98 17.01
CA HIS A 270 -4.16 -17.70 15.75
C HIS A 270 -2.83 -18.32 15.31
N GLY A 271 -2.16 -19.05 16.21
CA GLY A 271 -1.01 -19.90 15.88
C GLY A 271 0.33 -19.52 16.50
N PHE A 272 0.47 -18.36 17.15
CA PHE A 272 1.73 -17.96 17.82
C PHE A 272 1.52 -17.26 19.19
N PRO A 273 0.91 -17.92 20.18
CA PRO A 273 0.57 -17.26 21.45
C PRO A 273 1.79 -16.87 22.30
N SER A 274 2.96 -17.48 22.04
CA SER A 274 4.19 -17.24 22.81
C SER A 274 4.83 -15.91 22.44
N SER A 275 5.26 -15.14 23.44
CA SER A 275 6.07 -13.93 23.22
C SER A 275 7.48 -14.22 22.69
N SER A 276 7.90 -15.49 22.66
CA SER A 276 9.18 -15.93 22.10
C SER A 276 9.10 -16.24 20.60
N ALA A 277 7.91 -16.33 20.02
CA ALA A 277 7.75 -16.63 18.60
C ALA A 277 8.34 -15.48 17.76
N MET A 278 8.98 -15.80 16.63
CA MET A 278 9.56 -14.78 15.74
C MET A 278 8.50 -13.79 15.24
N ALA A 279 7.32 -14.31 14.91
CA ALA A 279 6.14 -13.53 14.56
C ALA A 279 5.72 -12.54 15.64
N TYR A 280 6.03 -12.75 16.92
CA TYR A 280 5.46 -11.92 17.98
C TYR A 280 5.87 -10.44 17.91
N SER A 281 7.08 -10.15 17.44
CA SER A 281 7.68 -8.82 17.38
C SER A 281 7.92 -8.30 15.96
N ASP A 282 7.36 -8.99 14.96
CA ASP A 282 7.51 -8.65 13.55
C ASP A 282 6.69 -7.40 13.19
N ILE A 283 7.37 -6.35 12.77
CA ILE A 283 6.77 -5.04 12.47
C ILE A 283 6.00 -5.01 11.15
N HIS A 284 6.03 -6.08 10.34
CA HIS A 284 5.14 -6.17 9.18
C HIS A 284 3.68 -6.34 9.57
N HIS A 285 3.36 -6.88 10.75
CA HIS A 285 1.96 -7.00 11.24
C HIS A 285 1.68 -6.26 12.53
N LEU A 286 2.68 -5.65 13.17
CA LEU A 286 2.44 -4.73 14.27
C LEU A 286 2.06 -3.35 13.73
N ARG A 287 0.98 -2.77 14.26
CA ARG A 287 0.54 -1.42 13.88
C ARG A 287 0.14 -0.58 15.10
N PRO A 288 0.43 0.73 15.13
CA PRO A 288 -0.03 1.59 16.21
C PRO A 288 -1.56 1.71 16.17
N THR A 289 -2.23 1.35 17.25
CA THR A 289 -3.69 1.44 17.38
C THR A 289 -4.05 1.99 18.74
N ASP A 290 -5.14 2.75 18.80
CA ASP A 290 -5.73 3.18 20.06
C ASP A 290 -6.02 1.97 20.99
N ILE A 291 -5.68 2.05 22.28
CA ILE A 291 -5.77 0.91 23.20
C ILE A 291 -7.21 0.39 23.31
N SER A 292 -8.23 1.25 23.39
CA SER A 292 -9.62 0.80 23.50
C SER A 292 -10.14 0.23 22.18
N VAL A 293 -9.73 0.78 21.04
CA VAL A 293 -10.07 0.21 19.72
C VAL A 293 -9.41 -1.16 19.51
N ASN A 294 -8.12 -1.28 19.85
CA ASN A 294 -7.42 -2.57 19.82
C ASN A 294 -8.11 -3.59 20.74
N SER A 295 -8.45 -3.19 21.98
CA SER A 295 -9.18 -4.07 22.90
C SER A 295 -10.55 -4.49 22.36
N SER A 296 -11.22 -3.64 21.57
CA SER A 296 -12.51 -3.95 20.95
C SER A 296 -12.36 -4.93 19.79
N ARG A 297 -11.26 -4.83 19.01
CA ARG A 297 -10.91 -5.82 17.99
C ARG A 297 -10.60 -7.18 18.63
N GLY A 298 -9.84 -7.19 19.72
CA GLY A 298 -9.49 -8.40 20.46
C GLY A 298 -8.79 -9.45 19.59
N ASN A 299 -9.46 -10.57 19.36
CA ASN A 299 -8.99 -11.65 18.49
C ASN A 299 -10.01 -12.00 17.40
N LEU A 300 -10.91 -11.08 17.08
CA LEU A 300 -11.92 -11.28 16.04
C LEU A 300 -11.24 -11.41 14.67
N ASP A 301 -11.81 -12.28 13.84
CA ASP A 301 -11.42 -12.40 12.45
C ASP A 301 -11.83 -11.15 11.68
N PHE A 302 -11.11 -10.83 10.60
CA PHE A 302 -11.52 -9.75 9.71
C PHE A 302 -12.59 -10.27 8.74
N ASP A 303 -13.75 -9.60 8.71
CA ASP A 303 -14.85 -9.82 7.77
C ASP A 303 -15.68 -8.52 7.69
N ASN A 304 -16.73 -8.50 6.87
CA ASN A 304 -17.76 -7.47 6.94
C ASN A 304 -18.60 -7.70 8.21
N SER A 305 -18.80 -6.65 9.00
CA SER A 305 -19.46 -6.73 10.32
C SER A 305 -20.64 -5.78 10.41
N ASP A 306 -21.67 -6.08 11.19
CA ASP A 306 -22.95 -5.35 11.07
C ASP A 306 -23.06 -4.02 11.86
N ALA A 307 -22.36 -3.86 12.98
CA ALA A 307 -22.55 -2.70 13.87
C ALA A 307 -21.33 -1.78 13.91
N PRO A 308 -21.49 -0.45 13.81
CA PRO A 308 -20.36 0.46 13.96
C PRO A 308 -19.77 0.37 15.37
N LEU A 309 -18.44 0.37 15.47
CA LEU A 309 -17.74 0.45 16.75
C LEU A 309 -17.97 1.87 17.35
N PRO A 310 -18.57 2.02 18.54
CA PRO A 310 -19.00 3.33 19.03
C PRO A 310 -17.91 4.41 19.09
N GLU A 311 -16.67 4.03 19.44
CA GLU A 311 -15.53 4.97 19.52
C GLU A 311 -14.89 5.28 18.16
N SER A 312 -15.05 4.41 17.17
CA SER A 312 -14.48 4.56 15.83
C SER A 312 -15.45 4.00 14.77
N PRO A 313 -16.57 4.70 14.47
CA PRO A 313 -17.71 4.15 13.73
C PRO A 313 -17.45 3.74 12.28
N GLU A 314 -16.31 4.17 11.70
CA GLU A 314 -15.85 3.68 10.39
C GLU A 314 -15.36 2.22 10.43
N ASN A 315 -15.05 1.72 11.63
CA ASN A 315 -14.84 0.30 11.87
C ASN A 315 -16.15 -0.30 12.36
N ARG A 316 -16.41 -1.54 11.99
CA ARG A 316 -17.61 -2.27 12.40
C ARG A 316 -17.21 -3.54 13.13
N VAL A 317 -18.09 -4.02 14.00
CA VAL A 317 -17.83 -5.17 14.87
C VAL A 317 -19.13 -5.93 15.10
N ASP A 318 -19.02 -7.24 15.20
CA ASP A 318 -20.11 -8.10 15.66
C ASP A 318 -19.57 -9.24 16.54
N GLY A 319 -20.34 -10.32 16.71
CA GLY A 319 -20.02 -11.38 17.65
C GLY A 319 -18.77 -12.20 17.30
N ASN A 320 -18.31 -12.17 16.05
CA ASN A 320 -17.17 -12.97 15.59
C ASN A 320 -16.27 -12.26 14.59
N SER A 321 -16.57 -11.03 14.18
CA SER A 321 -15.77 -10.30 13.21
C SER A 321 -15.52 -8.83 13.58
N PHE A 322 -14.42 -8.31 13.04
CA PHE A 322 -14.07 -6.91 13.02
C PHE A 322 -13.87 -6.45 11.57
N GLU A 323 -14.63 -5.48 11.12
CA GLU A 323 -14.48 -4.83 9.82
C GLU A 323 -13.67 -3.54 10.02
N PRO A 324 -12.41 -3.45 9.56
CA PRO A 324 -11.66 -2.21 9.66
C PRO A 324 -12.21 -1.18 8.68
N ARG A 325 -11.95 0.11 8.90
CA ARG A 325 -12.26 1.18 7.94
C ARG A 325 -11.72 0.85 6.55
N ASP A 326 -12.43 1.26 5.51
CA ASP A 326 -12.12 0.91 4.11
C ASP A 326 -10.67 1.23 3.71
N ALA A 327 -10.16 2.36 4.18
CA ALA A 327 -8.81 2.84 3.87
C ALA A 327 -7.67 1.88 4.28
N VAL A 328 -7.89 0.95 5.21
CA VAL A 328 -6.85 -0.01 5.65
C VAL A 328 -7.20 -1.47 5.36
N LYS A 329 -8.33 -1.77 4.70
CA LYS A 329 -8.69 -3.15 4.33
C LYS A 329 -7.62 -3.81 3.44
N GLY A 330 -7.07 -3.05 2.50
CA GLY A 330 -5.97 -3.51 1.64
C GLY A 330 -4.68 -3.80 2.42
N ASP A 331 -4.33 -2.94 3.39
CA ASP A 331 -3.17 -3.16 4.26
C ASP A 331 -3.37 -4.41 5.12
N VAL A 332 -4.53 -4.56 5.75
CA VAL A 332 -4.88 -5.75 6.52
C VAL A 332 -4.72 -7.02 5.67
N ALA A 333 -5.25 -7.03 4.43
CA ALA A 333 -5.13 -8.18 3.54
C ALA A 333 -3.66 -8.50 3.20
N ARG A 334 -2.84 -7.50 2.89
CA ARG A 334 -1.40 -7.69 2.61
C ARG A 334 -0.64 -8.17 3.83
N ILE A 335 -0.95 -7.65 5.01
CA ILE A 335 -0.33 -8.07 6.28
C ILE A 335 -0.67 -9.52 6.57
N VAL A 336 -1.94 -9.93 6.43
CA VAL A 336 -2.37 -11.31 6.64
C VAL A 336 -1.71 -12.25 5.63
N LEU A 337 -1.64 -11.87 4.35
CA LEU A 337 -0.94 -12.62 3.31
C LEU A 337 0.55 -12.78 3.60
N TYR A 338 1.20 -11.70 4.06
CA TYR A 338 2.59 -11.73 4.49
C TYR A 338 2.78 -12.73 5.63
N MET A 339 1.95 -12.69 6.66
CA MET A 339 2.06 -13.58 7.82
C MET A 339 1.88 -15.05 7.46
N ASP A 340 0.88 -15.35 6.64
CA ASP A 340 0.65 -16.70 6.10
C ASP A 340 1.87 -17.18 5.30
N THR A 341 2.39 -16.33 4.41
CA THR A 341 3.49 -16.69 3.51
C THR A 341 4.84 -16.77 4.22
N ARG A 342 5.14 -15.85 5.15
CA ARG A 342 6.43 -15.77 5.87
C ARG A 342 6.58 -16.88 6.88
N TYR A 343 5.52 -17.18 7.64
CA TYR A 343 5.60 -18.12 8.74
C TYR A 343 5.08 -19.51 8.36
N ALA A 344 4.15 -19.62 7.41
CA ALA A 344 3.67 -20.88 6.81
C ALA A 344 3.32 -22.01 7.81
N GLY A 345 3.04 -21.68 9.08
CA GLY A 345 2.87 -22.64 10.17
C GLY A 345 4.15 -23.38 10.62
N LEU A 346 5.35 -22.92 10.23
CA LEU A 346 6.64 -23.61 10.42
C LEU A 346 7.47 -23.09 11.62
N ASP A 347 7.18 -21.90 12.14
CA ASP A 347 8.04 -21.21 13.12
C ASP A 347 7.40 -21.12 14.54
N SER A 348 7.02 -22.27 15.10
CA SER A 348 6.58 -22.40 16.51
C SER A 348 7.74 -22.41 17.51
#